data_AF-A0A6A4FXS0-F1
#
_entry.id   AF-A0A6A4FXS0-F1
#
_cell.length_a   1.000
_cell.length_b   1.000
_cell.length_c   1.000
_cell.angle_alpha   90.00
_cell.angle_beta   90.00
_cell.angle_gamma   90.00
#
_symmetry.space_group_name_H-M   'P 1'
#
loop_
_entity.id
_entity.type
_entity.pdbx_description
1 polymer ?
#
loop_
_entity_poly.entity_id
_entity_poly.type
_entity_poly.pdbx_seq_one_letter_code
_entity_poly.pdbx_strand_id
1 'polypeptide(L)'
;MAAATVHDMYNLWSVFVLFPLEVLFHPLEELSIAMSNAKTNSGSFSSPVDAVVNPLTQELLVVDKAAIYEVATGDVVCEPGQSFVTSGAFEGSSLSDGGIGAITVVIGFCILVCSLLTLVKMLAKVFMGPTKRLISKLLDYNGYVNIIVGTMITFCVHSSTVVTSTLTPLAGLGVITLEQVYPLVIGANLGTTGTALLAALVTGKSDSVAIALVHFWFNVFGILLFYPIPITRKPILSWARSLAFFSAAWSMSAVLFLVILFLVAPGILLGLVYMCTADSTAVEVLGYIIAAIVVAALAGILFWYSKKGGRSVWHGFLERKRLEREAQEAREAARSHTQSNLPHNAV
;
A
#
# COMPACT_ATOMS: atom_id res chain seq x y z
N MET A 1 -11.04 -10.81 -7.13
CA MET A 1 -10.15 -10.99 -5.96
C MET A 1 -8.72 -11.36 -6.35
N ALA A 2 -8.45 -12.39 -7.15
CA ALA A 2 -7.05 -12.79 -7.45
C ALA A 2 -6.21 -11.67 -8.09
N ALA A 3 -6.78 -10.94 -9.05
CA ALA A 3 -6.14 -9.77 -9.66
C ALA A 3 -5.93 -8.61 -8.67
N ALA A 4 -6.75 -8.52 -7.62
CA ALA A 4 -6.65 -7.47 -6.62
C ALA A 4 -5.50 -7.72 -5.64
N THR A 5 -5.19 -8.98 -5.34
CA THR A 5 -4.21 -9.37 -4.31
C THR A 5 -2.88 -9.84 -4.89
N VAL A 6 -2.74 -9.92 -6.22
CA VAL A 6 -1.51 -10.41 -6.86
C VAL A 6 -0.29 -9.55 -6.53
N HIS A 7 -0.48 -8.24 -6.33
CA HIS A 7 0.59 -7.33 -5.88
C HIS A 7 1.06 -7.65 -4.46
N ASP A 8 0.15 -7.95 -3.54
CA ASP A 8 0.48 -8.34 -2.17
C ASP A 8 1.23 -9.67 -2.14
N MET A 9 0.80 -10.63 -2.96
CA MET A 9 1.49 -11.93 -3.08
C MET A 9 2.90 -11.74 -3.62
N TYR A 10 3.08 -10.91 -4.64
CA TYR A 10 4.39 -10.60 -5.19
C TYR A 10 5.29 -9.93 -4.15
N ASN A 11 4.78 -8.93 -3.43
CA ASN A 11 5.54 -8.24 -2.39
C ASN A 11 5.93 -9.20 -1.24
N LEU A 12 5.00 -10.06 -0.81
CA LEU A 12 5.26 -11.05 0.24
C LEU A 12 6.34 -12.06 -0.17
N TRP A 13 6.26 -12.59 -1.38
CA TRP A 13 7.32 -13.47 -1.93
C TRP A 13 8.65 -12.75 -2.07
N SER A 14 8.63 -11.46 -2.45
CA SER A 14 9.84 -10.63 -2.50
C SER A 14 10.45 -10.43 -1.13
N VAL A 15 9.66 -10.18 -0.09
CA VAL A 15 10.14 -10.11 1.30
C VAL A 15 10.73 -11.45 1.74
N PHE A 16 10.05 -12.58 1.49
CA PHE A 16 10.56 -13.89 1.91
C PHE A 16 11.94 -14.25 1.34
N VAL A 17 12.30 -13.72 0.18
CA VAL A 17 13.62 -13.97 -0.42
C VAL A 17 14.60 -12.84 -0.14
N LEU A 18 14.20 -11.59 -0.37
CA LEU A 18 15.10 -10.44 -0.26
C LEU A 18 15.40 -10.07 1.20
N PHE A 19 14.47 -10.28 2.14
CA PHE A 19 14.72 -9.90 3.55
C PHE A 19 15.84 -10.73 4.20
N PRO A 20 15.85 -12.08 4.11
CA PRO A 20 16.98 -12.85 4.62
C PRO A 20 18.30 -12.50 3.91
N LEU A 21 18.26 -12.22 2.60
CA LEU A 21 19.45 -11.78 1.87
C LEU A 21 19.94 -10.42 2.34
N GLU A 22 19.02 -9.50 2.64
CA GLU A 22 19.33 -8.19 3.21
C GLU A 22 20.00 -8.31 4.57
N VAL A 23 19.45 -9.13 5.47
CA VAL A 23 20.01 -9.36 6.81
C VAL A 23 21.41 -10.00 6.75
N LEU A 24 21.72 -10.76 5.70
CA LEU A 24 23.01 -11.46 5.58
C LEU A 24 24.08 -10.65 4.85
N PHE A 25 23.69 -9.86 3.84
CA PHE A 25 24.62 -9.26 2.88
C PHE A 25 24.44 -7.75 2.70
N HIS A 26 23.36 -7.15 3.22
CA HIS A 26 23.02 -5.73 3.07
C HIS A 26 23.05 -5.16 1.63
N PRO A 27 22.70 -5.90 0.56
CA PRO A 27 22.83 -5.42 -0.81
C PRO A 27 21.92 -4.23 -1.13
N LEU A 28 20.72 -4.14 -0.52
CA LEU A 28 19.82 -3.02 -0.75
C LEU A 28 20.32 -1.78 -0.02
N GLU A 29 20.72 -1.91 1.25
CA GLU A 29 21.27 -0.84 2.06
C GLU A 29 22.56 -0.26 1.45
N GLU A 30 23.56 -1.10 1.16
CA GLU A 30 24.85 -0.65 0.62
C GLU A 30 24.69 0.06 -0.72
N LEU A 31 23.88 -0.50 -1.62
CA LEU A 31 23.60 0.10 -2.93
C LEU A 31 22.86 1.44 -2.78
N SER A 32 21.92 1.53 -1.84
CA SER A 32 21.14 2.73 -1.61
C SER A 32 21.95 3.84 -0.97
N ILE A 33 22.82 3.51 0.00
CA ILE A 33 23.75 4.47 0.63
C ILE A 33 24.79 4.96 -0.37
N ALA A 34 25.34 4.05 -1.20
CA ALA A 34 26.30 4.40 -2.23
C ALA A 34 25.72 5.37 -3.26
N MET A 35 24.42 5.25 -3.57
CA MET A 35 23.73 6.11 -4.54
C MET A 35 23.12 7.37 -3.92
N SER A 36 22.76 7.36 -2.63
CA SER A 36 22.16 8.52 -1.96
C SER A 36 23.18 9.55 -1.51
N ASN A 37 24.48 9.25 -1.62
CA ASN A 37 25.54 10.11 -1.10
C ASN A 37 25.33 10.46 0.37
N ALA A 38 24.79 9.54 1.19
CA ALA A 38 24.49 9.80 2.61
C ALA A 38 25.67 10.18 3.50
N LYS A 39 26.90 10.19 2.95
CA LYS A 39 28.09 10.76 3.59
C LYS A 39 28.52 12.13 3.07
N THR A 40 27.91 12.69 2.03
CA THR A 40 28.29 14.00 1.47
C THR A 40 27.13 14.97 1.46
N ASN A 41 27.27 16.00 2.32
CA ASN A 41 26.41 17.17 2.39
C ASN A 41 26.20 17.82 1.01
N SER A 42 25.02 18.41 0.85
CA SER A 42 24.62 19.41 -0.15
C SER A 42 24.36 18.93 -1.58
N GLY A 43 23.09 18.65 -1.84
CA GLY A 43 22.51 18.69 -3.18
C GLY A 43 21.05 19.13 -3.09
N SER A 44 20.79 20.44 -3.19
CA SER A 44 19.42 20.96 -3.28
C SER A 44 18.83 20.56 -4.64
N PHE A 45 17.86 19.64 -4.63
CA PHE A 45 17.04 19.34 -5.78
C PHE A 45 15.74 20.14 -5.67
N SER A 46 15.49 21.04 -6.62
CA SER A 46 14.24 21.79 -6.68
C SER A 46 13.15 20.88 -7.27
N SER A 47 12.21 20.47 -6.42
CA SER A 47 11.12 19.58 -6.81
C SER A 47 10.20 20.20 -7.86
N PRO A 48 9.89 19.49 -8.96
CA PRO A 48 8.83 19.91 -9.90
C PRO A 48 7.46 20.03 -9.23
N VAL A 49 7.20 19.27 -8.16
CA VAL A 49 5.96 19.37 -7.38
C VAL A 49 5.97 20.66 -6.57
N ASP A 50 7.10 21.01 -5.94
CA ASP A 50 7.24 22.26 -5.20
C ASP A 50 7.10 23.47 -6.12
N ALA A 51 7.58 23.38 -7.37
CA ALA A 51 7.38 24.45 -8.35
C ALA A 51 5.89 24.72 -8.65
N VAL A 52 5.03 23.70 -8.55
CA VAL A 52 3.58 23.81 -8.79
C VAL A 52 2.83 24.14 -7.49
N VAL A 53 3.26 23.59 -6.36
CA VAL A 53 2.56 23.69 -5.06
C VAL A 53 2.98 24.95 -4.30
N ASN A 54 4.25 25.36 -4.37
CA ASN A 54 4.77 26.50 -3.61
C ASN A 54 4.00 27.80 -3.86
N PRO A 55 3.67 28.19 -5.11
CA PRO A 55 2.91 29.41 -5.35
C PRO A 55 1.56 29.40 -4.61
N LEU A 56 0.87 28.26 -4.60
CA LEU A 56 -0.41 28.11 -3.91
C LEU A 56 -0.25 28.09 -2.39
N THR A 57 0.76 27.40 -1.87
CA THR A 57 1.01 27.35 -0.41
C THR A 57 1.49 28.68 0.13
N GLN A 58 2.28 29.45 -0.64
CA GLN A 58 2.76 30.76 -0.23
C GLN A 58 1.64 31.82 -0.21
N GLU A 59 0.64 31.71 -1.09
CA GLU A 59 -0.57 32.55 -0.96
C GLU A 59 -1.41 32.17 0.27
N LEU A 60 -1.46 30.88 0.62
CA LEU A 60 -2.28 30.42 1.73
C LEU A 60 -1.64 30.74 3.10
N LEU A 61 -0.39 30.32 3.31
CA LEU A 61 0.29 30.41 4.60
C LEU A 61 1.81 30.34 4.45
N VAL A 62 2.50 31.38 4.90
CA VAL A 62 3.96 31.40 5.07
C VAL A 62 4.27 31.41 6.56
N VAL A 63 5.07 30.44 6.99
CA VAL A 63 5.50 30.30 8.38
C VAL A 63 7.01 30.32 8.49
N ASP A 64 7.50 30.84 9.61
CA ASP A 64 8.90 30.75 10.00
C ASP A 64 9.20 29.33 10.50
N LYS A 65 9.63 28.47 9.58
CA LYS A 65 9.99 27.08 9.88
C LYS A 65 11.17 26.98 10.85
N ALA A 66 12.09 27.94 10.85
CA ALA A 66 13.27 27.92 11.70
C ALA A 66 12.88 28.21 13.15
N ALA A 67 12.11 29.28 13.38
CA ALA A 67 11.60 29.61 14.71
C ALA A 67 10.71 28.49 15.29
N ILE A 68 9.86 27.87 14.47
CA ILE A 68 9.04 26.72 14.91
C ILE A 68 9.94 25.54 15.34
N TYR A 69 11.02 25.28 14.58
CA TYR A 69 11.92 24.18 14.88
C TYR A 69 12.70 24.41 16.18
N GLU A 70 13.24 25.62 16.39
CA GLU A 70 13.97 26.01 17.60
C GLU A 70 13.10 25.95 18.86
N VAL A 71 11.82 26.32 18.75
CA VAL A 71 10.86 26.16 19.85
C VAL A 71 10.55 24.68 20.09
N ALA A 72 10.42 23.86 19.04
CA ALA A 72 10.12 22.45 19.15
C ALA A 72 11.28 21.61 19.72
N THR A 73 12.54 22.01 19.47
CA THR A 73 13.73 21.39 20.06
C THR A 73 14.01 21.86 21.48
N GLY A 74 13.32 22.91 21.94
CA GLY A 74 13.49 23.49 23.26
C GLY A 74 14.67 24.47 23.36
N ASP A 75 15.23 24.89 22.22
CA ASP A 75 16.29 25.88 22.15
C ASP A 75 15.78 27.30 22.43
N VAL A 76 14.50 27.56 22.16
CA VAL A 76 13.83 28.86 22.38
C VAL A 76 12.51 28.67 23.14
N VAL A 77 12.21 29.57 24.09
CA VAL A 77 10.93 29.58 24.82
C VAL A 77 9.92 30.44 24.07
N CYS A 78 8.70 29.91 23.86
CA CYS A 78 7.60 30.68 23.27
C CYS A 78 7.28 31.92 24.12
N GLU A 79 7.53 33.11 23.57
CA GLU A 79 7.11 34.37 24.21
C GLU A 79 5.65 34.71 23.85
N PRO A 80 4.85 35.23 24.81
CA PRO A 80 3.48 35.66 24.53
C PRO A 80 3.44 36.79 23.49
N GLY A 81 2.84 36.53 22.32
CA GLY A 81 2.70 37.49 21.23
C GLY A 81 3.67 37.29 20.06
N GLN A 82 4.58 36.31 20.14
CA GLN A 82 5.38 35.87 19.01
C GLN A 82 4.48 35.11 18.02
N SER A 83 4.30 35.65 16.80
CA SER A 83 3.63 34.93 15.73
C SER A 83 4.66 34.28 14.81
N PHE A 84 4.45 33.00 14.51
CA PHE A 84 5.22 32.21 13.56
C PHE A 84 4.69 32.35 12.13
N VAL A 85 3.56 33.04 11.94
CA VAL A 85 2.97 33.31 10.63
C VAL A 85 3.56 34.61 10.10
N THR A 86 4.34 34.52 9.03
CA THR A 86 5.08 35.66 8.48
C THR A 86 4.36 36.32 7.31
N SER A 87 3.56 35.57 6.54
CA SER A 87 2.77 36.11 5.42
C SER A 87 1.68 35.12 4.94
N GLY A 88 0.89 35.53 3.96
CA GLY A 88 -0.19 34.74 3.35
C GLY A 88 -1.59 35.23 3.75
N ALA A 89 -2.62 34.44 3.46
CA ALA A 89 -4.02 34.80 3.68
C ALA A 89 -4.42 35.08 5.15
N PHE A 90 -3.57 34.70 6.11
CA PHE A 90 -3.80 34.88 7.55
C PHE A 90 -2.94 35.98 8.19
N GLU A 91 -2.16 36.71 7.38
CA GLU A 91 -1.33 37.83 7.84
C GLU A 91 -2.20 38.93 8.47
N GLY A 92 -1.90 39.29 9.72
CA GLY A 92 -2.66 40.32 10.47
C GLY A 92 -4.03 39.88 10.99
N SER A 93 -4.35 38.58 10.96
CA SER A 93 -5.61 38.07 11.55
C SER A 93 -5.57 38.08 13.08
N SER A 94 -6.74 38.24 13.72
CA SER A 94 -6.89 38.20 15.19
C SER A 94 -6.89 36.78 15.77
N LEU A 95 -6.66 35.77 14.94
CA LEU A 95 -6.64 34.37 15.33
C LEU A 95 -5.28 34.01 15.92
N SER A 96 -5.26 33.14 16.92
CA SER A 96 -4.00 32.58 17.41
C SER A 96 -3.36 31.69 16.34
N ASP A 97 -2.03 31.63 16.32
CA ASP A 97 -1.27 30.75 15.42
C ASP A 97 -1.73 29.29 15.47
N GLY A 98 -2.09 28.80 16.67
CA GLY A 98 -2.67 27.47 16.84
C GLY A 98 -4.03 27.33 16.14
N GLY A 99 -4.86 28.37 16.14
CA GLY A 99 -6.11 28.42 15.40
C GLY A 99 -5.90 28.45 13.88
N ILE A 100 -4.93 29.24 13.41
CA ILE A 100 -4.55 29.30 11.99
C ILE A 100 -4.02 27.92 11.53
N GLY A 101 -3.18 27.28 12.34
CA GLY A 101 -2.69 25.92 12.10
C GLY A 101 -3.82 24.91 12.00
N ALA A 102 -4.79 24.94 12.94
CA ALA A 102 -5.95 24.05 12.91
C ALA A 102 -6.80 24.24 11.64
N ILE A 103 -7.08 25.48 11.25
CA ILE A 103 -7.83 25.80 10.02
C ILE A 103 -7.10 25.27 8.79
N THR A 104 -5.79 25.49 8.71
CA THR A 104 -4.96 25.05 7.58
C THR A 104 -4.95 23.53 7.45
N VAL A 105 -4.83 22.80 8.56
CA VAL A 105 -4.91 21.33 8.58
C VAL A 105 -6.27 20.84 8.10
N VAL A 106 -7.37 21.47 8.53
CA VAL A 106 -8.72 21.10 8.08
C VAL A 106 -8.91 21.35 6.59
N ILE A 107 -8.46 22.50 6.08
CA ILE A 107 -8.52 22.82 4.63
C ILE A 107 -7.69 21.79 3.84
N GLY A 108 -6.46 21.52 4.29
CA GLY A 108 -5.58 20.52 3.67
C GLY A 108 -6.20 19.13 3.65
N PHE A 109 -6.81 18.70 4.76
CA PHE A 109 -7.52 17.43 4.86
C PHE A 109 -8.72 17.36 3.91
N CYS A 110 -9.54 18.42 3.84
CA CYS A 110 -10.67 18.49 2.93
C CYS A 110 -10.23 18.43 1.46
N ILE A 111 -9.20 19.17 1.07
CA ILE A 111 -8.64 19.13 -0.30
C ILE A 111 -8.10 17.74 -0.61
N LEU A 112 -7.39 17.11 0.33
CA LEU A 112 -6.88 15.75 0.20
C LEU A 112 -8.02 14.72 0.02
N VAL A 113 -9.09 14.80 0.82
CA VAL A 113 -10.24 13.90 0.68
C VAL A 113 -10.96 14.14 -0.65
N CYS A 114 -11.21 15.39 -1.02
CA CYS A 114 -11.85 15.74 -2.29
C CYS A 114 -11.04 15.27 -3.51
N SER A 115 -9.72 15.41 -3.47
CA SER A 115 -8.83 14.94 -4.54
C SER A 115 -8.87 13.42 -4.67
N LEU A 116 -8.79 12.68 -3.56
CA LEU A 116 -8.89 11.22 -3.54
C LEU A 116 -10.24 10.73 -4.08
N LEU A 117 -11.35 11.33 -3.65
CA LEU A 117 -12.68 10.95 -4.12
C LEU A 117 -12.88 11.26 -5.61
N THR A 118 -12.36 12.39 -6.09
CA THR A 118 -12.45 12.79 -7.50
C THR A 118 -11.58 11.90 -8.39
N LEU A 119 -10.39 11.52 -7.91
CA LEU A 119 -9.50 10.58 -8.58
C LEU A 119 -10.19 9.23 -8.79
N VAL A 120 -10.83 8.68 -7.75
CA VAL A 120 -11.60 7.41 -7.84
C VAL A 120 -12.77 7.51 -8.83
N LYS A 121 -13.49 8.64 -8.86
CA LYS A 121 -14.60 8.86 -9.80
C LYS A 121 -14.15 9.03 -11.25
N MET A 122 -13.08 9.80 -11.48
CA MET A 122 -12.45 9.96 -12.80
C MET A 122 -11.98 8.62 -13.33
N LEU A 123 -11.40 7.81 -12.44
CA LEU A 123 -10.90 6.50 -12.77
C LEU A 123 -12.00 5.55 -13.27
N ALA A 124 -13.11 5.47 -12.52
CA ALA A 124 -14.25 4.67 -12.91
C ALA A 124 -14.77 5.08 -14.31
N LYS A 125 -14.77 6.38 -14.63
CA LYS A 125 -15.18 6.90 -15.94
C LYS A 125 -14.19 6.58 -17.07
N VAL A 126 -12.88 6.73 -16.83
CA VAL A 126 -11.84 6.43 -17.83
C VAL A 126 -11.85 4.95 -18.20
N PHE A 127 -12.06 4.07 -17.23
CA PHE A 127 -11.94 2.63 -17.45
C PHE A 127 -13.24 1.91 -17.83
N MET A 128 -14.40 2.53 -17.60
CA MET A 128 -15.68 2.07 -18.17
C MET A 128 -15.95 2.57 -19.60
N GLY A 129 -15.06 3.40 -20.16
CA GLY A 129 -15.16 3.95 -21.52
C GLY A 129 -14.37 3.18 -22.61
N PRO A 130 -13.99 3.85 -23.72
CA PRO A 130 -13.26 3.26 -24.86
C PRO A 130 -11.92 2.58 -24.50
N THR A 131 -11.36 2.92 -23.34
CA THR A 131 -10.06 2.46 -22.82
C THR A 131 -9.99 0.94 -22.63
N LYS A 132 -11.14 0.25 -22.43
CA LYS A 132 -11.21 -1.22 -22.37
C LYS A 132 -10.58 -1.90 -23.60
N ARG A 133 -10.80 -1.36 -24.80
CA ARG A 133 -10.23 -1.89 -26.06
C ARG A 133 -8.74 -1.56 -26.19
N LEU A 134 -8.31 -0.40 -25.69
CA LEU A 134 -6.91 0.03 -25.73
C LEU A 134 -6.05 -0.82 -24.78
N ILE A 135 -6.53 -1.02 -23.55
CA ILE A 135 -5.85 -1.83 -22.52
C ILE A 135 -5.77 -3.29 -22.98
N SER A 136 -6.84 -3.85 -23.51
CA SER A 136 -6.83 -5.22 -24.04
C SER A 136 -5.80 -5.41 -25.15
N LYS A 137 -5.64 -4.42 -26.06
CA LYS A 137 -4.60 -4.47 -27.10
C LYS A 137 -3.18 -4.30 -26.56
N LEU A 138 -2.99 -3.41 -25.59
CA LEU A 138 -1.67 -3.21 -24.97
C LEU A 138 -1.22 -4.44 -24.16
N LEU A 139 -2.18 -5.13 -23.53
CA LEU A 139 -1.91 -6.30 -22.69
C LEU A 139 -1.56 -7.57 -23.46
N ASP A 140 -1.86 -7.65 -24.75
CA ASP A 140 -1.69 -8.84 -25.59
C ASP A 140 -0.32 -8.94 -26.28
N TYR A 141 0.58 -7.98 -26.02
CA TYR A 141 1.84 -7.84 -26.75
C TYR A 141 2.98 -8.71 -26.18
N ASN A 142 3.59 -8.25 -25.08
CA ASN A 142 4.65 -8.96 -24.38
C ASN A 142 4.58 -8.53 -22.91
N GLY A 143 4.71 -9.48 -21.99
CA GLY A 143 4.62 -9.16 -20.58
C GLY A 143 5.75 -8.24 -20.06
N TYR A 144 6.93 -8.19 -20.73
CA TYR A 144 7.93 -7.17 -20.41
C TYR A 144 7.48 -5.75 -20.78
N VAL A 145 6.74 -5.59 -21.89
CA VAL A 145 6.12 -4.32 -22.28
C VAL A 145 5.05 -3.93 -21.26
N ASN A 146 4.27 -4.90 -20.78
CA ASN A 146 3.27 -4.64 -19.73
C ASN A 146 3.91 -4.13 -18.43
N ILE A 147 5.12 -4.58 -18.07
CA ILE A 147 5.86 -4.04 -16.92
C ILE A 147 6.15 -2.55 -17.14
N ILE A 148 6.76 -2.20 -18.28
CA ILE A 148 7.11 -0.80 -18.59
C ILE A 148 5.86 0.08 -18.63
N VAL A 149 4.78 -0.39 -19.26
CA VAL A 149 3.50 0.32 -19.31
C VAL A 149 2.95 0.55 -17.90
N GLY A 150 2.99 -0.47 -17.03
CA GLY A 150 2.56 -0.36 -15.64
C GLY A 150 3.38 0.67 -14.87
N THR A 151 4.71 0.63 -15.02
CA THR A 151 5.63 1.58 -14.41
C THR A 151 5.33 3.01 -14.87
N MET A 152 5.16 3.24 -16.17
CA MET A 152 4.90 4.57 -16.72
C MET A 152 3.53 5.11 -16.32
N ILE A 153 2.47 4.30 -16.41
CA ILE A 153 1.12 4.73 -16.00
C ILE A 153 1.13 5.10 -14.52
N THR A 154 1.71 4.26 -13.65
CA THR A 154 1.74 4.56 -12.22
C THR A 154 2.66 5.72 -11.89
N PHE A 155 3.80 5.88 -12.58
CA PHE A 155 4.66 7.05 -12.38
C PHE A 155 3.91 8.35 -12.71
N CYS A 156 3.21 8.42 -13.84
CA CYS A 156 2.44 9.60 -14.24
C CYS A 156 1.25 9.88 -13.31
N VAL A 157 0.56 8.84 -12.87
CA VAL A 157 -0.65 8.96 -12.03
C VAL A 157 -0.30 9.03 -10.54
N HIS A 158 0.95 8.74 -10.17
CA HIS A 158 1.46 8.64 -8.80
C HIS A 158 0.71 7.65 -7.88
N SER A 159 -0.11 6.76 -8.43
CA SER A 159 -0.95 5.85 -7.65
C SER A 159 -1.07 4.46 -8.30
N SER A 160 -0.52 3.44 -7.64
CA SER A 160 -0.67 2.04 -8.07
C SER A 160 -2.05 1.47 -7.73
N THR A 161 -2.72 1.96 -6.68
CA THR A 161 -4.08 1.52 -6.32
C THR A 161 -5.08 1.86 -7.40
N VAL A 162 -4.87 2.99 -8.09
CA VAL A 162 -5.64 3.42 -9.25
C VAL A 162 -5.48 2.44 -10.43
N VAL A 163 -4.27 1.94 -10.68
CA VAL A 163 -4.03 0.92 -11.71
C VAL A 163 -4.65 -0.43 -11.30
N THR A 164 -4.41 -0.91 -10.08
CA THR A 164 -4.89 -2.22 -9.63
C THR A 164 -6.41 -2.29 -9.47
N SER A 165 -7.05 -1.22 -8.97
CA SER A 165 -8.51 -1.13 -8.80
C SER A 165 -9.25 -1.15 -10.13
N THR A 166 -8.60 -0.67 -11.19
CA THR A 166 -9.11 -0.71 -12.56
C THR A 166 -9.04 -2.12 -13.16
N LEU A 167 -7.90 -2.78 -12.99
CA LEU A 167 -7.66 -4.11 -13.57
C LEU A 167 -8.52 -5.18 -12.89
N THR A 168 -8.84 -4.97 -11.61
CA THR A 168 -9.59 -5.93 -10.80
C THR A 168 -10.99 -6.25 -11.37
N PRO A 169 -11.85 -5.27 -11.71
CA PRO A 169 -13.12 -5.52 -12.39
C PRO A 169 -12.95 -6.14 -13.76
N LEU A 170 -11.97 -5.72 -14.56
CA LEU A 170 -11.73 -6.28 -15.89
C LEU A 170 -11.37 -7.77 -15.81
N ALA A 171 -10.55 -8.16 -14.84
CA ALA A 171 -10.24 -9.55 -14.55
C ALA A 171 -11.46 -10.31 -14.00
N GLY A 172 -12.28 -9.66 -13.17
CA GLY A 172 -13.53 -10.22 -12.65
C GLY A 172 -14.57 -10.49 -13.74
N LEU A 173 -14.58 -9.68 -14.80
CA LEU A 173 -15.43 -9.83 -15.98
C LEU A 173 -14.83 -10.76 -17.05
N GLY A 174 -13.66 -11.37 -16.79
CA GLY A 174 -12.97 -12.26 -17.73
C GLY A 174 -12.40 -11.57 -18.98
N VAL A 175 -12.30 -10.25 -18.98
CA VAL A 175 -11.76 -9.46 -20.11
C VAL A 175 -10.25 -9.62 -20.22
N ILE A 176 -9.59 -9.78 -19.07
CA ILE A 176 -8.14 -9.96 -18.96
C ILE A 176 -7.85 -11.10 -17.99
N THR A 177 -6.76 -11.82 -18.22
CA THR A 177 -6.36 -12.95 -17.36
C THR A 177 -5.46 -12.47 -16.22
N LEU A 178 -5.34 -13.28 -15.15
CA LEU A 178 -4.43 -13.00 -14.05
C LEU A 178 -2.97 -12.91 -14.53
N GLU A 179 -2.62 -13.74 -15.51
CA GLU A 179 -1.31 -13.76 -16.18
C GLU A 179 -1.00 -12.46 -16.92
N GLN A 180 -2.01 -11.81 -17.50
CA GLN A 180 -1.87 -10.50 -18.16
C GLN A 180 -1.79 -9.36 -17.13
N VAL A 181 -2.53 -9.47 -16.03
CA VAL A 181 -2.53 -8.48 -14.93
C VAL A 181 -1.19 -8.47 -14.19
N TYR A 182 -0.60 -9.65 -13.94
CA TYR A 182 0.61 -9.79 -13.15
C TYR A 182 1.79 -8.89 -13.58
N PRO A 183 2.27 -8.91 -14.84
CA PRO A 183 3.36 -8.03 -15.29
C PRO A 183 3.00 -6.55 -15.19
N LEU A 184 1.76 -6.17 -15.47
CA LEU A 184 1.31 -4.79 -15.37
C LEU A 184 1.34 -4.30 -13.92
N VAL A 185 0.97 -5.17 -12.98
CA VAL A 185 0.94 -4.88 -11.54
C VAL A 185 2.34 -4.78 -10.93
N ILE A 186 3.27 -5.68 -11.25
CA ILE A 186 4.66 -5.54 -10.76
C ILE A 186 5.34 -4.30 -11.35
N GLY A 187 4.99 -3.94 -12.60
CA GLY A 187 5.38 -2.66 -13.19
C GLY A 187 4.82 -1.47 -12.44
N ALA A 188 3.54 -1.50 -12.08
CA ALA A 188 2.90 -0.47 -11.26
C ALA A 188 3.56 -0.33 -9.88
N ASN A 189 3.96 -1.43 -9.23
CA ASN A 189 4.71 -1.39 -7.97
C ASN A 189 6.05 -0.66 -8.14
N LEU A 190 6.79 -0.94 -9.22
CA LEU A 190 8.00 -0.17 -9.56
C LEU A 190 7.68 1.31 -9.82
N GLY A 191 6.58 1.62 -10.50
CA GLY A 191 6.16 3.02 -10.74
C GLY A 191 5.95 3.82 -9.46
N THR A 192 5.37 3.20 -8.42
CA THR A 192 5.14 3.86 -7.11
C THR A 192 6.45 4.28 -6.44
N THR A 193 7.55 3.55 -6.67
CA THR A 193 8.87 3.92 -6.11
C THR A 193 9.37 5.26 -6.67
N GLY A 194 8.95 5.64 -7.88
CA GLY A 194 9.24 6.95 -8.45
C GLY A 194 8.61 8.09 -7.63
N THR A 195 7.40 7.89 -7.09
CA THR A 195 6.78 8.86 -6.17
C THR A 195 7.61 9.03 -4.90
N ALA A 196 8.06 7.92 -4.29
CA ALA A 196 8.88 7.96 -3.08
C ALA A 196 10.24 8.62 -3.35
N LEU A 197 10.85 8.36 -4.51
CA LEU A 197 12.11 8.98 -4.90
C LEU A 197 11.97 10.48 -5.13
N LEU A 198 10.94 10.91 -5.85
CA LEU A 198 10.64 12.33 -6.03
C LEU A 198 10.38 13.02 -4.68
N ALA A 199 9.59 12.40 -3.79
CA ALA A 199 9.33 12.91 -2.45
C ALA A 199 10.61 13.02 -1.60
N ALA A 200 11.48 12.02 -1.64
CA ALA A 200 12.75 12.04 -0.92
C ALA A 200 13.74 13.06 -1.47
N LEU A 201 13.75 13.29 -2.79
CA LEU A 201 14.56 14.34 -3.40
C LEU A 201 14.09 15.74 -2.96
N VAL A 202 12.80 15.93 -2.69
CA VAL A 202 12.26 17.19 -2.15
C VAL A 202 12.81 17.50 -0.76
N THR A 203 12.95 16.49 0.10
CA THR A 203 13.37 16.73 1.49
C THR A 203 14.83 17.13 1.60
N GLY A 204 15.64 16.88 0.57
CA GLY A 204 17.08 17.18 0.53
C GLY A 204 17.91 16.40 1.56
N LYS A 205 17.30 15.46 2.29
CA LYS A 205 17.96 14.62 3.29
C LYS A 205 18.43 13.33 2.63
N SER A 206 19.73 13.08 2.68
CA SER A 206 20.32 11.89 2.09
C SER A 206 19.77 10.58 2.66
N ASP A 207 19.39 10.56 3.95
CA ASP A 207 18.77 9.40 4.57
C ASP A 207 17.38 9.11 3.98
N SER A 208 16.61 10.16 3.66
CA SER A 208 15.31 10.00 2.98
C SER A 208 15.50 9.44 1.57
N VAL A 209 16.53 9.90 0.85
CA VAL A 209 16.87 9.40 -0.49
C VAL A 209 17.33 7.94 -0.43
N ALA A 210 18.13 7.57 0.58
CA ALA A 210 18.56 6.19 0.80
C ALA A 210 17.34 5.27 1.00
N ILE A 211 16.40 5.66 1.87
CA ILE A 211 15.18 4.86 2.12
C ILE A 211 14.34 4.72 0.83
N ALA A 212 14.20 5.79 0.05
CA ALA A 212 13.48 5.72 -1.22
C ALA A 212 14.18 4.83 -2.25
N LEU A 213 15.51 4.84 -2.28
CA LEU A 213 16.31 3.96 -3.13
C LEU A 213 16.23 2.50 -2.69
N VAL A 214 16.17 2.20 -1.39
CA VAL A 214 15.91 0.83 -0.89
C VAL A 214 14.58 0.33 -1.45
N HIS A 215 13.53 1.17 -1.42
CA HIS A 215 12.23 0.81 -1.97
C HIS A 215 12.27 0.59 -3.50
N PHE A 216 13.02 1.43 -4.23
CA PHE A 216 13.27 1.25 -5.67
C PHE A 216 13.97 -0.08 -5.96
N TRP A 217 15.09 -0.34 -5.30
CA TRP A 217 15.90 -1.54 -5.51
C TRP A 217 15.20 -2.82 -5.08
N PHE A 218 14.42 -2.79 -3.99
CA PHE A 218 13.55 -3.89 -3.61
C PHE A 218 12.61 -4.31 -4.75
N ASN A 219 11.99 -3.33 -5.43
CA ASN A 219 11.10 -3.61 -6.55
C ASN A 219 11.85 -4.06 -7.80
N VAL A 220 13.01 -3.44 -8.11
CA VAL A 220 13.84 -3.84 -9.26
C VAL A 220 14.34 -5.27 -9.10
N PHE A 221 14.96 -5.61 -7.97
CA PHE A 221 15.45 -6.97 -7.71
C PHE A 221 14.31 -7.98 -7.61
N GLY A 222 13.16 -7.60 -7.03
CA GLY A 222 11.97 -8.44 -7.04
C GLY A 222 11.51 -8.79 -8.46
N ILE A 223 11.49 -7.81 -9.38
CA ILE A 223 11.16 -8.04 -10.79
C ILE A 223 12.19 -8.97 -11.43
N LEU A 224 13.49 -8.69 -11.25
CA LEU A 224 14.57 -9.49 -11.83
C LEU A 224 14.58 -10.93 -11.32
N LEU A 225 14.17 -11.16 -10.08
CA LEU A 225 14.11 -12.49 -9.48
C LEU A 225 12.86 -13.27 -9.91
N PHE A 226 11.67 -12.65 -9.79
CA PHE A 226 10.41 -13.37 -9.94
C PHE A 226 9.85 -13.37 -11.35
N TYR A 227 10.19 -12.38 -12.18
CA TYR A 227 9.60 -12.25 -13.50
C TYR A 227 10.36 -13.00 -14.60
N PRO A 228 11.67 -12.83 -14.85
CA PRO A 228 12.37 -13.54 -15.92
C PRO A 228 12.24 -15.07 -15.86
N ILE A 229 12.26 -15.63 -14.64
CA ILE A 229 12.20 -17.08 -14.41
C ILE A 229 10.72 -17.54 -14.39
N PRO A 230 10.24 -18.39 -15.32
CA PRO A 230 8.82 -18.78 -15.34
C PRO A 230 8.36 -19.57 -14.11
N ILE A 231 9.28 -20.30 -13.47
CA ILE A 231 8.99 -21.16 -12.31
C ILE A 231 8.62 -20.32 -11.09
N THR A 232 9.29 -19.18 -10.89
CA THR A 232 9.08 -18.29 -9.74
C THR A 232 7.75 -17.54 -9.80
N ARG A 233 7.13 -17.42 -11.00
CA ARG A 233 5.80 -16.80 -11.17
C ARG A 233 4.67 -17.66 -10.60
N LYS A 234 4.80 -18.99 -10.68
CA LYS A 234 3.76 -19.95 -10.28
C LYS A 234 3.30 -19.81 -8.82
N PRO A 235 4.18 -19.75 -7.80
CA PRO A 235 3.74 -19.63 -6.42
C PRO A 235 2.95 -18.34 -6.15
N ILE A 236 3.38 -17.21 -6.71
CA ILE A 236 2.71 -15.90 -6.58
C ILE A 236 1.28 -15.97 -7.12
N LEU A 237 1.12 -16.46 -8.36
CA LEU A 237 -0.19 -16.59 -8.99
C LEU A 237 -1.08 -17.62 -8.27
N SER A 238 -0.48 -18.70 -7.77
CA SER A 238 -1.20 -19.73 -7.02
C SER A 238 -1.75 -19.18 -5.71
N TRP A 239 -0.95 -18.43 -4.94
CA TRP A 239 -1.40 -17.85 -3.68
C TRP A 239 -2.50 -16.81 -3.89
N ALA A 240 -2.39 -15.99 -4.95
CA ALA A 240 -3.42 -15.04 -5.32
C ALA A 240 -4.76 -15.73 -5.63
N ARG A 241 -4.71 -16.85 -6.37
CA ARG A 241 -5.89 -17.69 -6.64
C ARG A 241 -6.45 -18.36 -5.39
N SER A 242 -5.60 -18.89 -4.53
CA SER A 242 -6.03 -19.52 -3.28
C SER A 242 -6.77 -18.53 -2.38
N LEU A 243 -6.22 -17.32 -2.19
CA LEU A 243 -6.86 -16.26 -1.42
C LEU A 243 -8.19 -15.83 -2.05
N ALA A 244 -8.25 -15.72 -3.38
CA ALA A 244 -9.49 -15.43 -4.09
C ALA A 244 -10.56 -16.51 -3.90
N PHE A 245 -10.17 -17.78 -3.92
CA PHE A 245 -11.08 -18.90 -3.67
C PHE A 245 -11.64 -18.86 -2.24
N PHE A 246 -10.78 -18.63 -1.24
CA PHE A 246 -11.21 -18.49 0.15
C PHE A 246 -12.14 -17.30 0.35
N SER A 247 -11.81 -16.16 -0.25
CA SER A 247 -12.63 -14.95 -0.20
C SER A 247 -13.98 -15.11 -0.91
N ALA A 248 -14.07 -15.95 -1.93
CA ALA A 248 -15.34 -16.24 -2.60
C ALA A 248 -16.29 -17.06 -1.72
N ALA A 249 -15.74 -18.03 -0.97
CA ALA A 249 -16.49 -18.85 -0.03
C ALA A 249 -16.91 -18.08 1.23
N TRP A 250 -16.02 -17.25 1.77
CA TRP A 250 -16.30 -16.42 2.95
C TRP A 250 -15.58 -15.08 2.84
N SER A 251 -16.35 -13.99 2.68
CA SER A 251 -15.85 -12.62 2.43
C SER A 251 -14.89 -12.12 3.52
N MET A 252 -15.11 -12.52 4.78
CA MET A 252 -14.23 -12.16 5.89
C MET A 252 -12.82 -12.76 5.78
N SER A 253 -12.61 -13.79 4.94
CA SER A 253 -11.27 -14.36 4.73
C SER A 253 -10.30 -13.32 4.19
N ALA A 254 -10.74 -12.45 3.28
CA ALA A 254 -9.90 -11.37 2.74
C ALA A 254 -9.63 -10.28 3.78
N VAL A 255 -10.65 -9.92 4.59
CA VAL A 255 -10.50 -8.95 5.68
C VAL A 255 -9.51 -9.46 6.72
N LEU A 256 -9.66 -10.71 7.15
CA LEU A 256 -8.77 -11.35 8.11
C LEU A 256 -7.34 -11.42 7.57
N PHE A 257 -7.17 -11.78 6.29
CA PHE A 257 -5.86 -11.76 5.64
C PHE A 257 -5.22 -10.37 5.68
N LEU A 258 -5.95 -9.31 5.33
CA LEU A 258 -5.44 -7.94 5.35
C LEU A 258 -5.09 -7.47 6.77
N VAL A 259 -5.96 -7.71 7.75
CA VAL A 259 -5.72 -7.35 9.15
C VAL A 259 -4.49 -8.10 9.69
N ILE A 260 -4.37 -9.39 9.41
CA ILE A 260 -3.22 -10.17 9.86
C ILE A 260 -1.94 -9.67 9.20
N LEU A 261 -1.93 -9.50 7.87
CA LEU A 261 -0.72 -9.19 7.12
C LEU A 261 -0.24 -7.75 7.31
N PHE A 262 -1.16 -6.77 7.34
CA PHE A 262 -0.79 -5.35 7.35
C PHE A 262 -0.87 -4.68 8.72
N LEU A 263 -1.53 -5.29 9.71
CA LEU A 263 -1.65 -4.70 11.05
C LEU A 263 -1.01 -5.61 12.12
N VAL A 264 -1.48 -6.86 12.23
CA VAL A 264 -1.07 -7.74 13.34
C VAL A 264 0.37 -8.19 13.19
N ALA A 265 0.79 -8.70 12.01
CA ALA A 265 2.14 -9.20 11.82
C ALA A 265 3.20 -8.10 11.94
N PRO A 266 3.07 -6.92 11.29
CA PRO A 266 4.01 -5.81 11.48
C PRO A 266 4.00 -5.29 12.92
N GLY A 267 2.83 -5.23 13.57
CA GLY A 267 2.71 -4.80 14.97
C GLY A 267 3.42 -5.74 15.94
N ILE A 268 3.29 -7.06 15.76
CA ILE A 268 4.02 -8.06 16.55
C ILE A 268 5.52 -7.94 16.30
N LEU A 269 5.95 -7.85 15.04
CA LEU A 269 7.37 -7.73 14.70
C LEU A 269 7.98 -6.45 15.31
N LEU A 270 7.29 -5.31 15.20
CA LEU A 270 7.75 -4.05 15.79
C LEU A 270 7.83 -4.12 17.31
N GLY A 271 6.81 -4.70 17.96
CA GLY A 271 6.81 -4.90 19.41
C GLY A 271 7.96 -5.80 19.87
N LEU A 272 8.22 -6.89 19.14
CA LEU A 272 9.35 -7.79 19.41
C LEU A 272 10.69 -7.08 19.23
N VAL A 273 10.87 -6.30 18.17
CA VAL A 273 12.11 -5.53 17.96
C VAL A 273 12.34 -4.58 19.13
N TYR A 274 11.33 -3.79 19.50
CA TYR A 274 11.45 -2.84 20.62
C TYR A 274 11.80 -3.52 21.95
N MET A 275 11.24 -4.71 22.21
CA MET A 275 11.56 -5.47 23.42
C MET A 275 12.96 -6.09 23.37
N CYS A 276 13.35 -6.69 22.25
CA CYS A 276 14.65 -7.35 22.09
C CYS A 276 15.83 -6.36 22.00
N THR A 277 15.57 -5.08 21.72
CA THR A 277 16.60 -4.02 21.72
C THR A 277 16.48 -3.07 22.91
N ALA A 278 15.74 -3.45 23.95
CA ALA A 278 15.55 -2.61 25.13
C ALA A 278 16.81 -2.60 26.02
N ASP A 279 17.17 -1.44 26.57
CA ASP A 279 18.34 -1.29 27.45
C ASP A 279 18.25 -2.08 28.77
N SER A 280 17.04 -2.46 29.18
CA SER A 280 16.80 -3.28 30.36
C SER A 280 16.92 -4.76 30.02
N THR A 281 17.90 -5.43 30.62
CA THR A 281 18.12 -6.88 30.46
C THR A 281 16.88 -7.71 30.77
N ALA A 282 16.03 -7.27 31.70
CA ALA A 282 14.77 -7.94 32.01
C ALA A 282 13.76 -7.86 30.85
N VAL A 283 13.68 -6.71 30.17
CA VAL A 283 12.78 -6.49 29.03
C VAL A 283 13.31 -7.22 27.80
N GLU A 284 14.62 -7.20 27.59
CA GLU A 284 15.31 -7.93 26.51
C GLU A 284 15.05 -9.44 26.61
N VAL A 285 15.29 -10.04 27.79
CA VAL A 285 15.05 -11.48 28.01
C VAL A 285 13.58 -11.84 27.82
N LEU A 286 12.66 -11.00 28.31
CA LEU A 286 11.23 -11.19 28.07
C LEU A 286 10.90 -11.13 26.57
N GLY A 287 11.53 -10.22 25.83
CA GLY A 287 11.42 -10.11 24.38
C GLY A 287 11.78 -11.42 23.67
N TYR A 288 12.94 -12.01 23.99
CA TYR A 288 13.36 -13.29 23.42
C TYR A 288 12.43 -14.45 23.80
N ILE A 289 11.90 -14.48 25.02
CA ILE A 289 10.92 -15.49 25.44
C ILE A 289 9.64 -15.36 24.61
N ILE A 290 9.10 -14.14 24.46
CA ILE A 290 7.90 -13.90 23.64
C ILE A 290 8.18 -14.25 22.17
N ALA A 291 9.34 -13.90 21.63
CA ALA A 291 9.74 -14.28 20.28
C ALA A 291 9.74 -15.81 20.10
N ALA A 292 10.29 -16.56 21.05
CA ALA A 292 10.28 -18.03 21.03
C ALA A 292 8.85 -18.59 21.09
N ILE A 293 7.96 -18.01 21.90
CA ILE A 293 6.55 -18.39 21.98
C ILE A 293 5.84 -18.12 20.64
N VAL A 294 6.06 -16.96 20.02
CA VAL A 294 5.49 -16.61 18.72
C VAL A 294 5.95 -17.60 17.65
N VAL A 295 7.24 -17.91 17.60
CA VAL A 295 7.80 -18.90 16.66
C VAL A 295 7.20 -20.29 16.92
N ALA A 296 7.10 -20.72 18.18
CA ALA A 296 6.50 -22.00 18.54
C ALA A 296 5.01 -22.08 18.17
N ALA A 297 4.26 -20.98 18.38
CA ALA A 297 2.85 -20.88 18.00
C ALA A 297 2.69 -20.96 16.47
N LEU A 298 3.51 -20.24 15.70
CA LEU A 298 3.51 -20.29 14.24
C LEU A 298 3.85 -21.70 13.73
N ALA A 299 4.90 -22.32 14.28
CA ALA A 299 5.28 -23.69 13.96
C ALA A 299 4.16 -24.69 14.31
N GLY A 300 3.51 -24.52 15.45
CA GLY A 300 2.36 -25.31 15.88
C GLY A 300 1.16 -25.18 14.96
N ILE A 301 0.83 -23.96 14.51
CA ILE A 301 -0.24 -23.69 13.53
C ILE A 301 0.11 -24.33 12.18
N LEU A 302 1.34 -24.18 11.69
CA LEU A 302 1.79 -24.78 10.44
C LEU A 302 1.76 -26.31 10.50
N PHE A 303 2.20 -26.90 11.62
CA PHE A 303 2.15 -28.34 11.84
C PHE A 303 0.71 -28.84 11.91
N TRP A 304 -0.17 -28.15 12.65
CA TRP A 304 -1.60 -28.46 12.71
C TRP A 304 -2.25 -28.41 11.32
N TYR A 305 -1.96 -27.36 10.56
CA TYR A 305 -2.49 -27.16 9.21
C TYR A 305 -2.00 -28.25 8.24
N SER A 306 -0.71 -28.58 8.27
CA SER A 306 -0.10 -29.53 7.32
C SER A 306 -0.28 -31.01 7.68
N LYS A 307 -0.23 -31.37 8.97
CA LYS A 307 -0.10 -32.77 9.41
C LYS A 307 -1.25 -33.26 10.30
N LYS A 308 -1.97 -32.36 10.97
CA LYS A 308 -2.96 -32.71 12.00
C LYS A 308 -4.42 -32.42 11.59
N GLY A 309 -4.69 -32.39 10.29
CA GLY A 309 -6.04 -32.21 9.73
C GLY A 309 -6.55 -30.76 9.76
N GLY A 310 -5.73 -29.77 10.12
CA GLY A 310 -6.17 -28.37 10.10
C GLY A 310 -6.63 -27.90 8.72
N ARG A 311 -5.97 -28.39 7.65
CA ARG A 311 -6.41 -28.15 6.27
C ARG A 311 -7.83 -28.66 6.00
N SER A 312 -8.19 -29.86 6.44
CA SER A 312 -9.55 -30.40 6.24
C SER A 312 -10.59 -29.65 7.08
N VAL A 313 -10.25 -29.24 8.31
CA VAL A 313 -11.13 -28.41 9.13
C VAL A 313 -11.39 -27.05 8.47
N TRP A 314 -10.33 -26.41 7.94
CA TRP A 314 -10.44 -25.13 7.25
C TRP A 314 -11.29 -25.23 5.98
N HIS A 315 -11.00 -26.22 5.12
CA HIS A 315 -11.79 -26.42 3.91
C HIS A 315 -13.25 -26.78 4.22
N GLY A 316 -13.51 -27.62 5.23
CA GLY A 316 -14.87 -27.95 5.66
C GLY A 316 -15.61 -26.74 6.24
N PHE A 317 -14.91 -25.84 6.95
CA PHE A 317 -15.49 -24.56 7.38
C PHE A 317 -15.88 -23.68 6.17
N LEU A 318 -14.99 -23.54 5.19
CA LEU A 318 -15.25 -22.74 3.99
C LEU A 318 -16.40 -23.33 3.15
N GLU A 319 -16.48 -24.65 3.05
CA GLU A 319 -17.57 -25.34 2.34
C GLU A 319 -18.91 -25.07 3.03
N ARG A 320 -18.98 -25.18 4.36
CA ARG A 320 -20.20 -24.81 5.11
C ARG A 320 -20.61 -23.36 4.86
N LYS A 321 -19.66 -22.42 4.91
CA LYS A 321 -19.94 -20.99 4.66
C LYS A 321 -20.42 -20.73 3.23
N ARG A 322 -19.84 -21.43 2.26
CA ARG A 322 -20.28 -21.38 0.87
C ARG A 322 -21.72 -21.88 0.73
N LEU A 323 -22.06 -23.03 1.31
CA LEU A 323 -23.40 -23.59 1.27
C LEU A 323 -24.43 -22.69 1.96
N GLU A 324 -24.09 -22.10 3.11
CA GLU A 324 -24.96 -21.11 3.80
C GLU A 324 -25.28 -19.91 2.89
N ARG A 325 -24.27 -19.40 2.17
CA ARG A 325 -24.42 -18.28 1.25
C ARG A 325 -25.28 -18.66 0.03
N GLU A 326 -25.00 -19.78 -0.63
CA GLU A 326 -25.78 -20.26 -1.77
C GLU A 326 -27.26 -20.49 -1.36
N ALA A 327 -27.51 -21.01 -0.16
CA ALA A 327 -28.85 -21.16 0.38
C ALA A 327 -29.54 -19.82 0.66
N GLN A 328 -28.80 -18.80 1.10
CA GLN A 328 -29.33 -17.44 1.29
C GLN A 328 -29.68 -16.78 -0.04
N GLU A 329 -28.78 -16.83 -1.03
CA GLU A 329 -29.00 -16.29 -2.37
C GLU A 329 -30.22 -16.96 -3.04
N ALA A 330 -30.38 -18.27 -2.89
CA ALA A 330 -31.56 -18.99 -3.38
C ALA A 330 -32.87 -18.56 -2.70
N ARG A 331 -32.85 -18.30 -1.39
CA ARG A 331 -34.02 -17.79 -0.64
C ARG A 331 -34.40 -16.38 -1.08
N GLU A 332 -33.42 -15.51 -1.31
CA GLU A 332 -33.64 -14.14 -1.80
C GLU A 332 -34.19 -14.15 -3.23
N ALA A 333 -33.63 -14.96 -4.12
CA ALA A 333 -34.14 -15.16 -5.48
C ALA A 333 -35.59 -15.66 -5.47
N ALA A 334 -35.91 -16.66 -4.64
CA ALA A 334 -37.28 -17.16 -4.49
C ALA A 334 -38.26 -16.09 -3.98
N ARG A 335 -37.85 -15.26 -3.01
CA ARG A 335 -38.67 -14.13 -2.52
C ARG A 335 -38.93 -13.09 -3.61
N SER A 336 -37.91 -12.76 -4.41
CA SER A 336 -38.05 -11.81 -5.52
C SER A 336 -38.98 -12.32 -6.62
N HIS A 337 -38.93 -13.62 -6.94
CA HIS A 337 -39.85 -14.25 -7.89
C HIS A 337 -41.29 -14.26 -7.38
N THR A 338 -41.51 -14.60 -6.10
CA THR A 338 -42.85 -14.57 -5.48
C THR A 338 -43.42 -13.16 -5.44
N GLN A 339 -42.60 -12.12 -5.18
CA GLN A 339 -43.05 -10.73 -5.24
C GLN A 339 -43.37 -10.26 -6.66
N SER A 340 -42.64 -10.72 -7.69
CA SER A 340 -42.93 -10.39 -9.10
C SER A 340 -44.20 -11.05 -9.64
N ASN A 341 -44.64 -12.15 -9.02
CA ASN A 341 -45.82 -12.94 -9.41
C ASN A 341 -47.06 -12.66 -8.56
N LEU A 342 -47.01 -11.71 -7.62
CA LEU A 342 -48.22 -11.20 -6.98
C LEU A 342 -49.02 -10.44 -8.04
N PRO A 343 -50.28 -10.82 -8.33
CA PRO A 343 -51.10 -10.07 -9.26
C PRO A 343 -51.23 -8.63 -8.73
N HIS A 344 -51.00 -7.65 -9.59
CA HIS A 344 -51.39 -6.24 -9.39
C HIS A 344 -52.93 -6.10 -9.35
N ASN A 345 -53.60 -6.88 -8.50
CA ASN A 345 -55.04 -6.84 -8.28
C ASN A 345 -55.30 -6.74 -6.78
N ALA A 346 -55.37 -5.51 -6.29
CA ALA A 346 -56.41 -5.06 -5.35
C ALA A 346 -56.15 -3.59 -4.94
N VAL A 347 -57.09 -2.74 -5.41
CA VAL A 347 -57.48 -1.40 -4.93
C VAL A 347 -56.62 -0.20 -5.34
#